data_AF-A0A7Y3PT41-F1
#
_entry.id   AF-A0A7Y3PT41-F1
#
_cell.length_a   1.000
_cell.length_b   1.000
_cell.length_c   1.000
_cell.angle_alpha   90.00
_cell.angle_beta   90.00
_cell.angle_gamma   90.00
#
_symmetry.space_group_name_H-M   'P 1'
#
loop_
_entity.id
_entity.type
_entity.pdbx_description
1 polymer ?
#
loop_
_entity_poly.entity_id
_entity_poly.type
_entity_poly.pdbx_seq_one_letter_code
_entity_poly.pdbx_strand_id
1 'polypeptide(L)' 'RDLPFPLRRRRQRCKRDSLQTVVATAAADLAARGIEPPMLRSGNVDGGLAWNARVFEEYGDRIFYRR' A
#
# COMPACT_ATOMS: atom_id res chain seq x y z
N ARG A 1 31.86 -24.92 -2.43
CA ARG A 1 31.13 -25.16 -3.70
C ARG A 1 30.25 -23.94 -3.94
N ASP A 2 30.82 -22.99 -4.67
CA ASP A 2 30.22 -21.71 -5.01
C ASP A 2 29.00 -21.91 -5.93
N LEU A 3 27.84 -21.43 -5.48
CA LEU A 3 26.64 -21.40 -6.31
C LEU A 3 26.66 -20.12 -7.17
N PRO A 4 26.38 -20.21 -8.48
CA PRO A 4 26.41 -19.04 -9.37
C PRO A 4 25.28 -18.04 -9.04
N PHE A 5 25.61 -16.75 -9.17
CA PHE A 5 24.71 -15.64 -8.90
C PHE A 5 23.61 -15.57 -9.99
N PRO A 6 22.35 -15.99 -9.68
CA PRO A 6 21.24 -15.04 -9.67
C PRO A 6 20.14 -15.32 -8.62
N LEU A 7 20.34 -16.25 -7.68
CA LEU A 7 19.26 -16.70 -6.77
C LEU A 7 18.96 -15.74 -5.61
N ARG A 8 19.80 -14.73 -5.34
CA ARG A 8 19.57 -13.75 -4.25
C ARG A 8 18.49 -12.72 -4.56
N ARG A 9 18.23 -12.39 -5.83
CA ARG A 9 17.28 -11.31 -6.19
C ARG A 9 15.82 -11.74 -6.36
N ARG A 10 15.51 -13.04 -6.44
CA ARG A 10 14.13 -13.51 -6.61
C ARG A 10 13.31 -13.51 -5.32
N ARG A 11 13.93 -13.72 -4.15
CA ARG A 11 13.21 -13.77 -2.86
C ARG A 11 12.71 -12.40 -2.39
N GLN A 12 13.38 -11.31 -2.75
CA GLN A 12 13.01 -9.95 -2.33
C GLN A 12 11.77 -9.40 -3.08
N ARG A 13 11.48 -9.93 -4.27
CA ARG A 13 10.35 -9.47 -5.11
C ARG A 13 9.03 -10.05 -4.60
N CYS A 14 8.99 -11.39 -4.44
CA CYS A 14 7.83 -12.11 -3.92
C CYS A 14 7.37 -11.61 -2.52
N LYS A 15 8.30 -11.24 -1.62
CA LYS A 15 7.94 -10.68 -0.30
C LYS A 15 7.19 -9.33 -0.38
N ARG A 16 7.51 -8.47 -1.35
CA ARG A 16 6.81 -7.18 -1.52
C ARG A 16 5.44 -7.39 -2.15
N ASP A 17 5.34 -8.34 -3.07
CA ASP A 17 4.08 -8.65 -3.75
C ASP A 17 3.02 -9.16 -2.76
N SER A 18 3.39 -9.99 -1.77
CA SER A 18 2.43 -10.55 -0.82
C SER A 18 1.64 -9.51 -0.02
N LEU A 19 2.31 -8.48 0.51
CA LEU A 19 1.61 -7.43 1.27
C LEU A 19 0.72 -6.59 0.36
N GLN A 20 1.22 -6.24 -0.82
CA GLN A 20 0.45 -5.46 -1.79
C GLN A 20 -0.76 -6.25 -2.29
N THR A 21 -0.65 -7.57 -2.47
CA THR A 21 -1.77 -8.44 -2.79
C THR A 21 -2.84 -8.41 -1.69
N VAL A 22 -2.46 -8.57 -0.43
CA VAL A 22 -3.41 -8.54 0.69
C VAL A 22 -4.12 -7.19 0.77
N VAL A 23 -3.38 -6.09 0.66
CA VAL A 23 -3.93 -4.73 0.70
C VAL A 23 -4.89 -4.48 -0.48
N ALA A 24 -4.51 -4.91 -1.69
CA ALA A 24 -5.35 -4.77 -2.88
C ALA A 24 -6.67 -5.55 -2.77
N THR A 25 -6.61 -6.79 -2.25
CA THR A 25 -7.82 -7.60 -2.02
C THR A 25 -8.74 -6.95 -1.00
N ALA A 26 -8.22 -6.48 0.13
CA ALA A 26 -9.04 -5.81 1.15
C ALA A 26 -9.67 -4.52 0.63
N ALA A 27 -8.94 -3.72 -0.16
CA ALA A 27 -9.48 -2.51 -0.77
C ALA A 27 -10.60 -2.82 -1.77
N ALA A 28 -10.45 -3.88 -2.56
CA ALA A 28 -11.49 -4.35 -3.49
C ALA A 28 -12.77 -4.79 -2.75
N ASP A 29 -12.62 -5.54 -1.66
CA ASP A 29 -13.76 -6.00 -0.86
C ASP A 29 -14.53 -4.85 -0.22
N LEU A 30 -13.83 -3.80 0.24
CA LEU A 30 -14.46 -2.59 0.78
C LEU A 30 -15.20 -1.81 -0.31
N ALA A 31 -14.58 -1.64 -1.48
CA ALA A 31 -15.20 -0.96 -2.62
C ALA A 31 -16.46 -1.71 -3.11
N ALA A 32 -16.44 -3.04 -3.14
CA ALA A 32 -17.60 -3.87 -3.47
C ALA A 32 -18.78 -3.67 -2.51
N ARG A 33 -18.52 -3.20 -1.29
CA ARG A 33 -19.53 -2.85 -0.27
C ARG A 33 -19.96 -1.38 -0.32
N GLY A 34 -19.46 -0.61 -1.29
CA GLY A 34 -19.72 0.83 -1.41
C GLY A 34 -18.95 1.71 -0.44
N ILE A 35 -17.92 1.17 0.22
CA ILE A 35 -17.07 1.91 1.16
C ILE A 35 -15.83 2.39 0.39
N GLU A 36 -15.60 3.71 0.30
CA GLU A 36 -14.38 4.24 -0.30
C GLU A 36 -13.18 3.97 0.63
N PRO A 37 -12.22 3.10 0.22
CA PRO A 37 -11.13 2.74 1.11
C PRO A 37 -10.22 3.95 1.38
N PRO A 38 -9.78 4.20 2.63
CA PRO A 38 -8.91 5.33 2.99
C PRO A 38 -7.46 5.08 2.55
N MET A 39 -7.25 4.98 1.24
CA MET A 39 -5.95 4.72 0.62
C MET A 39 -5.28 6.04 0.24
N LEU A 40 -4.02 6.20 0.60
CA LEU A 40 -3.23 7.34 0.14
C LEU A 40 -3.04 7.27 -1.38
N ARG A 41 -3.20 8.41 -2.04
CA ARG A 41 -3.00 8.59 -3.47
C ARG A 41 -1.57 9.10 -3.71
N SER A 42 -1.02 8.75 -4.86
CA SER A 42 0.24 9.36 -5.30
C SER A 42 0.10 10.88 -5.40
N GLY A 43 1.13 11.63 -5.00
CA GLY A 43 1.13 13.09 -5.10
C GLY A 43 1.08 13.62 -6.53
N ASN A 44 1.32 12.75 -7.53
CA ASN A 44 1.26 13.09 -8.95
C ASN A 44 -0.15 12.97 -9.53
N VAL A 45 -1.12 12.49 -8.75
CA VAL A 45 -2.53 12.42 -9.17
C VAL A 45 -3.20 13.74 -8.81
N ASP A 46 -3.98 14.28 -9.75
CA ASP A 46 -4.77 15.48 -9.51
C ASP A 46 -5.68 15.30 -8.28
N GLY A 47 -5.63 16.27 -7.37
CA GLY A 47 -6.35 16.19 -6.09
C GLY A 47 -5.81 15.14 -5.11
N GLY A 48 -4.74 14.41 -5.45
CA GLY A 48 -4.14 13.38 -4.60
C GLY A 48 -3.62 13.92 -3.27
N LEU A 49 -3.03 15.12 -3.27
CA LEU A 49 -2.56 15.77 -2.03
C LEU A 49 -3.73 16.21 -1.12
N ALA A 50 -4.78 16.79 -1.69
CA ALA A 50 -5.97 17.20 -0.93
C ALA A 50 -6.70 15.99 -0.34
N TRP A 51 -6.80 14.90 -1.10
CA TRP A 51 -7.33 13.63 -0.62
C TRP A 51 -6.50 13.08 0.56
N ASN A 52 -5.17 13.05 0.41
CA ASN A 52 -4.29 12.56 1.46
C ASN A 52 -4.42 13.39 2.75
N ALA A 53 -4.55 14.71 2.64
CA ALA A 53 -4.77 15.59 3.78
C ALA A 53 -6.04 15.20 4.56
N ARG A 54 -7.16 14.99 3.84
CA ARG A 54 -8.41 14.50 4.45
C ARG A 54 -8.23 13.16 5.15
N VAL A 55 -7.56 12.20 4.52
CA VAL A 55 -7.33 10.87 5.12
C VAL A 55 -6.50 10.98 6.40
N PHE A 56 -5.48 11.86 6.44
CA PHE A 56 -4.70 12.09 7.65
C PHE A 56 -5.50 12.76 8.77
N GLU A 57 -6.44 13.65 8.43
CA GLU A 57 -7.33 14.28 9.41
C GLU A 57 -8.32 13.27 9.99
N GLU A 58 -8.94 12.46 9.14
CA GLU A 58 -10.01 11.52 9.51
C GLU A 58 -9.48 10.25 10.22
N TYR A 59 -8.28 9.78 9.86
CA TYR A 59 -7.70 8.51 10.35
C TYR A 59 -6.32 8.67 11.01
N GLY A 60 -5.92 9.89 11.37
CA GLY A 60 -4.57 10.19 11.86
C GLY A 60 -4.16 9.40 13.11
N ASP A 61 -5.12 9.04 13.97
CA ASP A 61 -4.93 8.21 15.16
C ASP A 61 -4.58 6.74 14.84
N ARG A 62 -4.82 6.30 13.60
CA ARG A 62 -4.59 4.93 13.11
C ARG A 62 -3.38 4.80 12.18
N ILE A 63 -2.66 5.90 11.91
CA ILE A 63 -1.54 5.94 10.96
C ILE A 63 -0.21 6.10 11.71
N PHE A 64 0.54 5.00 11.82
CA PHE A 64 1.76 4.92 12.64
C PHE A 64 3.05 4.90 11.78
N TYR A 65 3.51 6.06 11.30
CA TYR A 65 4.79 6.15 10.56
C TYR A 65 5.79 7.17 11.16
N ARG A 66 5.40 7.90 12.22
CA ARG A 66 6.23 8.91 12.91
C ARG A 66 6.33 8.67 14.43
N ARG A 67 6.09 7.44 14.90
CA ARG A 67 6.34 7.06 16.29
C ARG A 67 7.68 6.34 16.40
#